data_AF-A0A5C2CWT9-F1
#
_entry.id   AF-A0A5C2CWT9-F1
#
_cell.length_a   1.000
_cell.length_b   1.000
_cell.length_c   1.000
_cell.angle_alpha   90.00
_cell.angle_beta   90.00
_cell.angle_gamma   90.00
#
_symmetry.space_group_name_H-M   'P 1'
#
loop_
_entity.id
_entity.type
_entity.pdbx_description
1 polymer ?
#
loop_
_entity_poly.entity_id
_entity_poly.type
_entity_poly.pdbx_seq_one_letter_code
_entity_poly.pdbx_strand_id
1 'polypeptide(L)'
;MLLAGFFTLVLNRAGLLNQLETTFLDAQMRLDVPDEESQVVIVDITQKDFENVFRGQTRPLQPDALRTLINAVAKGQPCVIAVDVDTHFAQFKDFNVSNEWPPVIWSREIAELPADVGQKPVPLDVLGGQNPALNEKSGIPLLIEDAGSRIVRRYVRVIETTLGKQPSFAWAVYKERQGRDCGGVRLPALEEGTEPLSIRYSRGREGVGRTRLTASDAIAYARDADWPKSGLLKNKIVIIGGSYLGEDRHDTPLGELTGSEVIANVVETELRGGGIRPPNSLTMGLLLLFDGFLLIALFQLLPLRKALLLSLPIIALLSLACSLLTYGSFSRWALFAPVMIGVTLAELLDMVKDVYKDWIKRAKGHTQPEK
;
A
#
# COMPACT_ATOMS: atom_id res chain seq x y z
N MET A 1 19.81 31.00 -0.64
CA MET A 1 18.34 30.81 -0.72
C MET A 1 17.81 30.52 -2.12
N LEU A 2 17.97 31.40 -3.13
CA LEU A 2 17.46 31.13 -4.49
C LEU A 2 18.08 29.86 -5.12
N LEU A 3 19.36 29.58 -4.85
CA LEU A 3 20.03 28.38 -5.36
C LEU A 3 19.52 27.09 -4.69
N ALA A 4 19.28 27.11 -3.37
CA ALA A 4 18.72 25.98 -2.63
C ALA A 4 17.25 25.74 -3.00
N GLY A 5 16.45 26.80 -3.11
CA GLY A 5 15.07 26.71 -3.60
C GLY A 5 15.00 26.20 -5.05
N PHE A 6 15.92 26.66 -5.92
CA PHE A 6 16.06 26.15 -7.28
C PHE A 6 16.53 24.70 -7.30
N PHE A 7 17.46 24.31 -6.43
CA PHE A 7 17.94 22.93 -6.33
C PHE A 7 16.83 21.98 -5.86
N THR A 8 16.03 22.36 -4.86
CA THR A 8 14.84 21.58 -4.44
C THR A 8 13.80 21.50 -5.55
N LEU A 9 13.57 22.60 -6.29
CA LEU A 9 12.69 22.61 -7.47
C LEU A 9 13.20 21.69 -8.59
N VAL A 10 14.51 21.70 -8.85
CA VAL A 10 15.16 20.84 -9.86
C VAL A 10 15.13 19.38 -9.42
N LEU A 11 15.44 19.06 -8.17
CA LEU A 11 15.38 17.70 -7.64
C LEU A 11 13.96 17.15 -7.59
N ASN A 12 12.97 17.99 -7.27
CA ASN A 12 11.56 17.63 -7.33
C ASN A 12 11.11 17.40 -8.79
N ARG A 13 11.47 18.30 -9.70
CA ARG A 13 11.14 18.19 -11.13
C ARG A 13 11.86 17.03 -11.82
N ALA A 14 13.05 16.67 -11.35
CA ALA A 14 13.82 15.52 -11.82
C ALA A 14 13.34 14.18 -11.23
N GLY A 15 12.37 14.19 -10.30
CA GLY A 15 11.84 12.97 -9.67
C GLY A 15 12.78 12.28 -8.68
N LEU A 16 13.97 12.84 -8.45
CA LEU A 16 14.99 12.28 -7.55
C LEU A 16 14.53 12.22 -6.08
N LEU A 17 13.76 13.22 -5.63
CA LEU A 17 13.18 13.21 -4.28
C LEU A 17 12.15 12.10 -4.13
N ASN A 18 11.28 11.92 -5.14
CA ASN A 18 10.29 10.85 -5.15
C ASN A 18 10.95 9.46 -5.19
N GLN A 19 12.07 9.30 -5.91
CA GLN A 19 12.84 8.05 -5.94
C GLN A 19 13.52 7.74 -4.60
N LEU A 20 14.09 8.73 -3.93
CA LEU A 20 14.67 8.55 -2.59
C LEU A 20 13.59 8.25 -1.55
N GLU A 21 12.47 8.97 -1.59
CA GLU A 21 11.30 8.72 -0.73
C GLU A 21 10.79 7.29 -0.90
N THR A 22 10.55 6.85 -2.14
CA THR A 22 10.07 5.49 -2.44
C THR A 22 11.07 4.43 -2.00
N THR A 23 12.37 4.64 -2.24
CA THR A 23 13.42 3.70 -1.80
C THR A 23 13.45 3.56 -0.28
N PHE A 24 13.33 4.66 0.46
CA PHE A 24 13.32 4.62 1.92
C PHE A 24 12.05 3.97 2.47
N LEU A 25 10.88 4.32 1.91
CA LEU A 25 9.61 3.70 2.28
C LEU A 25 9.64 2.19 2.03
N ASP A 26 10.20 1.74 0.92
CA ASP A 26 10.33 0.32 0.60
C ASP A 26 11.27 -0.38 1.59
N ALA A 27 12.41 0.24 1.93
CA ALA A 27 13.32 -0.29 2.95
C ALA A 27 12.64 -0.40 4.31
N GLN A 28 11.86 0.61 4.71
CA GLN A 28 11.09 0.58 5.94
C GLN A 28 10.04 -0.54 5.93
N MET A 29 9.26 -0.69 4.86
CA MET A 29 8.26 -1.76 4.73
C MET A 29 8.90 -3.16 4.77
N ARG A 30 10.12 -3.31 4.25
CA ARG A 30 10.86 -4.59 4.33
C ARG A 30 11.35 -4.91 5.74
N LEU A 31 11.59 -3.89 6.55
CA LEU A 31 12.04 -4.02 7.94
C LEU A 31 10.88 -4.09 8.93
N ASP A 32 9.67 -3.70 8.52
CA ASP A 32 8.47 -3.76 9.34
C ASP A 32 8.05 -5.22 9.52
N VAL A 33 8.27 -5.73 10.74
CA VAL A 33 7.84 -7.08 11.15
C VAL A 33 6.49 -6.91 11.84
N PRO A 34 5.43 -7.59 11.39
CA PRO A 34 4.14 -7.48 12.05
C PRO A 34 4.22 -8.02 13.49
N ASP A 35 3.74 -7.23 14.45
CA ASP A 35 3.70 -7.59 15.87
C ASP A 35 2.57 -8.57 16.22
N GLU A 36 1.60 -8.75 15.33
CA GLU A 36 0.40 -9.58 15.55
C GLU A 36 0.17 -10.58 14.40
N GLU A 37 -0.52 -11.69 14.73
CA GLU A 37 -0.97 -12.68 13.76
C GLU A 37 -2.04 -12.09 12.83
N SER A 38 -1.87 -12.28 11.52
CA SER A 38 -2.81 -11.84 10.48
C SER A 38 -4.24 -12.29 10.79
N GLN A 39 -5.19 -11.36 10.67
CA GLN A 39 -6.62 -11.60 10.75
C GLN A 39 -7.21 -12.03 9.39
N VAL A 40 -6.42 -11.86 8.33
CA VAL A 40 -6.72 -12.35 6.99
C VAL A 40 -6.05 -13.70 6.76
N VAL A 41 -6.77 -14.65 6.18
CA VAL A 41 -6.28 -15.96 5.69
C VAL A 41 -6.48 -15.99 4.18
N ILE A 42 -5.51 -16.54 3.44
CA ILE A 42 -5.66 -16.74 2.00
C ILE A 42 -5.89 -18.22 1.71
N VAL A 43 -6.92 -18.50 0.93
CA VAL A 43 -7.17 -19.80 0.31
C VAL A 43 -6.82 -19.65 -1.16
N ASP A 44 -5.61 -20.07 -1.51
CA ASP A 44 -5.03 -19.92 -2.83
C ASP A 44 -5.49 -21.06 -3.76
N ILE A 45 -6.06 -20.69 -4.91
CA ILE A 45 -6.27 -21.58 -6.03
C ILE A 45 -4.94 -21.66 -6.77
N THR A 46 -4.13 -22.66 -6.45
CA THR A 46 -2.83 -22.86 -7.09
C THR A 46 -2.98 -23.36 -8.52
N GLN A 47 -1.89 -23.38 -9.29
CA GLN A 47 -1.87 -24.03 -10.61
C GLN A 47 -2.35 -25.49 -10.55
N LYS A 48 -1.99 -26.23 -9.49
CA LYS A 48 -2.43 -27.60 -9.29
C LYS A 48 -3.93 -27.68 -9.02
N ASP A 49 -4.49 -26.75 -8.26
CA ASP A 49 -5.93 -26.68 -8.01
C ASP A 49 -6.70 -26.32 -9.28
N PHE A 50 -6.20 -25.35 -10.04
CA PHE A 50 -6.77 -24.97 -11.32
C PHE A 50 -6.91 -26.18 -12.24
N GLU A 51 -5.87 -26.99 -12.36
CA GLU A 51 -5.86 -28.20 -13.18
C GLU A 51 -6.75 -29.33 -12.63
N ASN A 52 -6.68 -29.61 -11.33
CA ASN A 52 -7.30 -30.82 -10.77
C ASN A 52 -8.69 -30.60 -10.15
N VAL A 53 -8.91 -29.44 -9.51
CA VAL A 53 -10.18 -29.09 -8.87
C VAL A 53 -11.10 -28.38 -9.86
N PHE A 54 -10.54 -27.43 -10.63
CA PHE A 54 -11.28 -26.63 -11.61
C PHE A 54 -11.19 -27.18 -13.05
N ARG A 55 -10.50 -28.32 -13.24
CA ARG A 55 -10.36 -29.06 -14.51
C ARG A 55 -9.65 -28.30 -15.63
N GLY A 56 -8.88 -27.26 -15.32
CA GLY A 56 -7.75 -26.74 -16.11
C GLY A 56 -8.01 -26.27 -17.53
N GLN A 57 -9.27 -26.10 -17.96
CA GLN A 57 -9.58 -25.95 -19.39
C GLN A 57 -9.61 -24.49 -19.85
N THR A 58 -10.28 -23.58 -19.14
CA THR A 58 -10.38 -22.15 -19.51
C THR A 58 -10.79 -21.27 -18.32
N ARG A 59 -10.56 -19.95 -18.43
CA ARG A 59 -11.38 -18.95 -17.73
C ARG A 59 -12.73 -18.85 -18.44
N PRO A 60 -13.83 -18.59 -17.72
CA PRO A 60 -14.01 -18.59 -16.26
C PRO A 60 -13.85 -19.92 -15.52
N LEU A 61 -13.54 -19.86 -14.21
CA LEU A 61 -13.51 -21.03 -13.32
C LEU A 61 -14.86 -21.77 -13.25
N GLN A 62 -14.84 -23.09 -13.09
CA GLN A 62 -16.05 -23.91 -13.00
C GLN A 62 -16.91 -23.53 -11.76
N PRO A 63 -18.20 -23.18 -11.95
CA PRO A 63 -19.09 -22.76 -10.86
C PRO A 63 -19.22 -23.78 -9.72
N ASP A 64 -19.38 -25.07 -10.04
CA ASP A 64 -19.55 -26.12 -9.03
C ASP A 64 -18.29 -26.34 -8.18
N ALA A 65 -17.11 -26.21 -8.79
CA ALA A 65 -15.84 -26.31 -8.07
C ALA A 65 -15.67 -25.11 -7.12
N LEU A 66 -15.99 -23.90 -7.57
CA LEU A 66 -15.97 -22.71 -6.71
C LEU A 66 -16.96 -22.83 -5.55
N ARG A 67 -18.17 -23.32 -5.81
CA ARG A 67 -19.18 -23.58 -4.77
C ARG A 67 -18.69 -24.61 -3.75
N THR A 68 -18.04 -25.67 -4.22
CA THR A 68 -17.45 -26.69 -3.35
C THR A 68 -16.37 -26.10 -2.44
N LEU A 69 -15.52 -25.23 -2.99
CA LEU A 69 -14.50 -24.52 -2.22
C LEU A 69 -15.11 -23.57 -1.18
N ILE A 70 -16.10 -22.75 -1.56
CA ILE A 70 -16.77 -21.83 -0.64
C ILE A 70 -17.48 -22.61 0.48
N ASN A 71 -18.14 -23.73 0.18
CA ASN A 71 -18.71 -24.62 1.20
C ASN A 71 -17.65 -25.13 2.19
N ALA A 72 -16.47 -25.52 1.67
CA ALA A 72 -15.37 -26.01 2.49
C ALA A 72 -14.81 -24.91 3.43
N VAL A 73 -14.66 -23.70 2.90
CA VAL A 73 -14.24 -22.52 3.66
C VAL A 73 -15.30 -22.13 4.72
N ALA A 74 -16.58 -22.09 4.34
CA ALA A 74 -17.69 -21.76 5.23
C ALA A 74 -17.78 -22.68 6.45
N LYS A 75 -17.51 -23.99 6.29
CA LYS A 75 -17.43 -24.95 7.41
C LYS A 75 -16.37 -24.58 8.46
N GLY A 76 -15.32 -23.87 8.07
CA GLY A 76 -14.29 -23.36 8.99
C GLY A 76 -14.75 -22.17 9.84
N GLN A 77 -15.99 -21.71 9.67
CA GLN A 77 -16.61 -20.60 10.39
C GLN A 77 -15.85 -19.26 10.31
N PRO A 78 -15.41 -18.83 9.11
CA PRO A 78 -14.85 -17.49 8.96
C PRO A 78 -15.91 -16.43 9.21
N CYS A 79 -15.45 -15.21 9.53
CA CYS A 79 -16.38 -14.11 9.74
C CYS A 79 -16.86 -13.49 8.43
N VAL A 80 -15.98 -13.42 7.43
CA VAL A 80 -16.26 -12.91 6.08
C VAL A 80 -15.48 -13.77 5.08
N ILE A 81 -16.11 -14.10 3.97
CA ILE A 81 -15.46 -14.74 2.82
C ILE A 81 -15.39 -13.71 1.70
N ALA A 82 -14.19 -13.40 1.25
CA ALA A 82 -13.94 -12.54 0.09
C ALA A 82 -13.56 -13.44 -1.09
N VAL A 83 -14.29 -13.36 -2.20
CA VAL A 83 -14.04 -14.16 -3.40
C VAL A 83 -13.44 -13.28 -4.49
N ASP A 84 -12.12 -13.35 -4.61
CA ASP A 84 -11.28 -12.70 -5.59
C ASP A 84 -11.16 -13.56 -6.86
N VAL A 85 -12.30 -13.79 -7.49
CA VAL A 85 -12.45 -14.57 -8.72
C VAL A 85 -13.43 -13.84 -9.62
N ASP A 86 -13.09 -13.72 -10.89
CA ASP A 86 -13.99 -13.16 -11.88
C ASP A 86 -15.20 -14.08 -12.11
N THR A 87 -16.38 -13.59 -11.72
CA THR A 87 -17.65 -14.30 -11.82
C THR A 87 -18.65 -13.62 -12.75
N HIS A 88 -18.25 -12.64 -13.56
CA HIS A 88 -19.21 -11.90 -14.40
C HIS A 88 -19.82 -12.72 -15.54
N PHE A 89 -19.20 -13.86 -15.86
CA PHE A 89 -19.58 -14.69 -17.00
C PHE A 89 -20.93 -15.40 -16.80
N ALA A 90 -21.65 -15.62 -17.91
CA ALA A 90 -22.99 -16.20 -17.91
C ALA A 90 -23.10 -17.58 -17.24
N GLN A 91 -22.02 -18.37 -17.18
CA GLN A 91 -22.03 -19.67 -16.50
C GLN A 91 -22.27 -19.58 -14.98
N PHE A 92 -22.04 -18.41 -14.38
CA PHE A 92 -22.35 -18.17 -12.97
C PHE A 92 -23.78 -17.68 -12.73
N LYS A 93 -24.60 -17.53 -13.77
CA LYS A 93 -25.98 -17.02 -13.64
C LYS A 93 -26.86 -17.90 -12.77
N ASP A 94 -26.61 -19.21 -12.76
CA ASP A 94 -27.32 -20.18 -11.92
C ASP A 94 -26.55 -20.53 -10.63
N PHE A 95 -25.50 -19.78 -10.29
CA PHE A 95 -24.70 -20.00 -9.09
C PHE A 95 -25.53 -19.70 -7.84
N ASN A 96 -25.87 -20.74 -7.07
CA ASN A 96 -26.69 -20.59 -5.86
C ASN A 96 -25.85 -20.16 -4.64
N VAL A 97 -26.08 -18.92 -4.18
CA VAL A 97 -25.48 -18.40 -2.94
C VAL A 97 -26.25 -18.92 -1.72
N SER A 98 -25.58 -19.68 -0.85
CA SER A 98 -26.22 -20.26 0.33
C SER A 98 -26.39 -19.24 1.45
N ASN A 99 -27.57 -19.21 2.08
CA ASN A 99 -27.82 -18.44 3.30
C ASN A 99 -27.10 -19.01 4.55
N GLU A 100 -26.58 -20.24 4.45
CA GLU A 100 -25.79 -20.87 5.52
C GLU A 100 -24.34 -20.40 5.53
N TRP A 101 -23.88 -19.77 4.44
CA TRP A 101 -22.52 -19.24 4.39
C TRP A 101 -22.39 -18.01 5.28
N PRO A 102 -21.19 -17.79 5.83
CA PRO A 102 -20.78 -16.46 6.22
C PRO A 102 -20.95 -15.49 5.03
N PRO A 103 -21.03 -14.19 5.29
CA PRO A 103 -21.16 -13.17 4.25
C PRO A 103 -20.08 -13.33 3.21
N VAL A 104 -20.50 -13.34 1.95
CA VAL A 104 -19.60 -13.42 0.81
C VAL A 104 -19.54 -12.06 0.15
N ILE A 105 -18.33 -11.51 0.02
CA ILE A 105 -18.05 -10.32 -0.75
C ILE A 105 -17.37 -10.75 -2.05
N TRP A 106 -17.97 -10.40 -3.18
CA TRP A 106 -17.51 -10.81 -4.51
C TRP A 106 -16.60 -9.76 -5.13
N SER A 107 -15.54 -10.20 -5.80
CA SER A 107 -14.79 -9.33 -6.68
C SER A 107 -15.64 -8.94 -7.88
N ARG A 108 -15.68 -7.65 -8.16
CA ARG A 108 -16.45 -7.05 -9.25
C ARG A 108 -15.48 -6.48 -10.28
N GLU A 109 -15.24 -7.26 -11.33
CA GLU A 109 -14.37 -6.85 -12.42
C GLU A 109 -14.88 -5.62 -13.17
N ILE A 110 -13.99 -5.00 -13.92
CA ILE A 110 -14.30 -3.88 -14.81
C ILE A 110 -14.16 -4.34 -16.26
N ALA A 111 -15.03 -3.82 -17.14
CA ALA A 111 -15.09 -4.25 -18.53
C ALA A 111 -13.76 -4.01 -19.27
N GLU A 112 -13.14 -2.86 -19.01
CA GLU A 112 -11.86 -2.46 -19.57
C GLU A 112 -11.09 -1.63 -18.54
N LEU A 113 -9.78 -1.81 -18.49
CA LEU A 113 -8.90 -0.94 -17.72
C LEU A 113 -8.96 0.48 -18.33
N PRO A 114 -9.19 1.53 -17.52
CA PRO A 114 -9.18 2.90 -18.00
C PRO A 114 -7.85 3.23 -18.70
N ALA A 115 -7.91 3.67 -19.96
CA ALA A 115 -6.72 4.06 -20.72
C ALA A 115 -6.20 5.46 -20.30
N ASP A 116 -7.07 6.26 -19.67
CA ASP A 116 -6.77 7.60 -19.16
C ASP A 116 -7.36 7.75 -17.75
N VAL A 117 -6.71 8.57 -16.92
CA VAL A 117 -7.10 8.92 -15.55
C VAL A 117 -8.49 9.56 -15.49
N GLY A 118 -8.95 10.18 -16.58
CA GLY A 118 -10.30 10.75 -16.70
C GLY A 118 -11.40 9.74 -17.06
N GLN A 119 -11.05 8.53 -17.49
CA GLN A 119 -12.02 7.52 -17.91
C GLN A 119 -12.55 6.76 -16.70
N LYS A 120 -13.87 6.81 -16.50
CA LYS A 120 -14.52 6.07 -15.41
C LYS A 120 -14.65 4.59 -15.79
N PRO A 121 -14.14 3.64 -14.99
CA PRO A 121 -14.30 2.22 -15.26
C PRO A 121 -15.79 1.84 -15.29
N VAL A 122 -16.12 0.87 -16.14
CA VAL A 122 -17.44 0.27 -16.24
C VAL A 122 -17.44 -1.03 -15.42
N PRO A 123 -18.09 -1.07 -14.26
CA PRO A 123 -18.11 -2.27 -13.43
C PRO A 123 -19.06 -3.31 -14.05
N LEU A 124 -18.59 -4.55 -14.13
CA LEU A 124 -19.37 -5.70 -14.59
C LEU A 124 -20.25 -6.23 -13.45
N ASP A 125 -21.28 -6.99 -13.75
CA ASP A 125 -22.09 -7.63 -12.70
C ASP A 125 -21.38 -8.86 -12.14
N VAL A 126 -21.56 -9.15 -10.85
CA VAL A 126 -21.07 -10.40 -10.26
C VAL A 126 -22.01 -11.56 -10.58
N LEU A 127 -21.48 -12.79 -10.52
CA LEU A 127 -22.25 -14.03 -10.66
C LEU A 127 -23.18 -14.07 -11.89
N GLY A 128 -22.65 -13.71 -13.06
CA GLY A 128 -23.38 -13.75 -14.33
C GLY A 128 -24.56 -12.79 -14.43
N GLY A 129 -24.62 -11.75 -13.58
CA GLY A 129 -25.72 -10.77 -13.57
C GLY A 129 -27.05 -11.35 -13.08
N GLN A 130 -27.02 -12.39 -12.24
CA GLN A 130 -28.25 -13.07 -11.80
C GLN A 130 -29.16 -12.20 -10.93
N ASN A 131 -28.60 -11.32 -10.09
CA ASN A 131 -29.34 -10.48 -9.16
C ASN A 131 -28.56 -9.19 -8.86
N PRO A 132 -29.09 -8.01 -9.20
CA PRO A 132 -28.44 -6.72 -8.93
C PRO A 132 -28.10 -6.48 -7.44
N ALA A 133 -28.87 -7.06 -6.50
CA ALA A 133 -28.58 -6.93 -5.07
C ALA A 133 -27.24 -7.59 -4.66
N LEU A 134 -26.76 -8.58 -5.43
CA LEU A 134 -25.45 -9.19 -5.19
C LEU A 134 -24.31 -8.23 -5.50
N ASN A 135 -24.53 -7.24 -6.38
CA ASN A 135 -23.55 -6.18 -6.62
C ASN A 135 -23.36 -5.27 -5.39
N GLU A 136 -24.35 -5.17 -4.50
CA GLU A 136 -24.19 -4.43 -3.23
C GLU A 136 -23.26 -5.18 -2.24
N LYS A 137 -23.05 -6.48 -2.45
CA LYS A 137 -22.12 -7.35 -1.72
C LYS A 137 -20.88 -7.63 -2.55
N SER A 138 -20.35 -6.60 -3.18
CA SER A 138 -19.16 -6.69 -4.03
C SER A 138 -18.30 -5.44 -3.95
N GLY A 139 -17.11 -5.51 -4.51
CA GLY A 139 -16.25 -4.34 -4.71
C GLY A 139 -15.22 -4.59 -5.79
N ILE A 140 -14.64 -3.51 -6.32
CA ILE A 140 -13.75 -3.58 -7.47
C ILE A 140 -12.30 -3.79 -7.00
N PRO A 141 -11.57 -4.82 -7.47
CA PRO A 141 -10.19 -5.12 -7.03
C PRO A 141 -9.15 -4.20 -7.69
N LEU A 142 -9.40 -2.90 -7.73
CA LEU A 142 -8.51 -1.94 -8.37
C LEU A 142 -7.26 -1.68 -7.51
N LEU A 143 -6.10 -2.04 -8.06
CA LEU A 143 -4.78 -1.73 -7.49
C LEU A 143 -4.17 -0.54 -8.22
N ILE A 144 -3.51 0.36 -7.49
CA ILE A 144 -2.90 1.57 -8.06
C ILE A 144 -1.39 1.39 -8.14
N GLU A 145 -0.89 1.32 -9.37
CA GLU A 145 0.53 1.32 -9.67
C GLU A 145 1.13 2.74 -9.61
N ASP A 146 2.35 2.84 -9.08
CA ASP A 146 3.09 4.09 -9.10
C ASP A 146 3.66 4.41 -10.48
N ALA A 147 3.36 5.62 -10.96
CA ALA A 147 3.84 6.13 -12.23
C ALA A 147 5.38 5.97 -12.34
N GLY A 148 5.82 5.29 -13.40
CA GLY A 148 7.23 5.06 -13.70
C GLY A 148 7.87 3.83 -13.06
N SER A 149 7.30 3.26 -11.99
CA SER A 149 7.84 2.04 -11.36
C SER A 149 6.95 0.80 -11.51
N ARG A 150 5.65 0.96 -11.81
CA ARG A 150 4.65 -0.13 -11.84
C ARG A 150 4.50 -0.89 -10.52
N ILE A 151 5.09 -0.37 -9.44
CA ILE A 151 5.01 -0.98 -8.12
C ILE A 151 3.69 -0.54 -7.48
N VAL A 152 2.94 -1.51 -6.95
CA VAL A 152 1.68 -1.26 -6.25
C VAL A 152 1.99 -0.84 -4.81
N ARG A 153 1.83 0.44 -4.50
CA ARG A 153 1.97 0.98 -3.12
C ARG A 153 0.69 1.57 -2.57
N ARG A 154 -0.29 1.81 -3.43
CA ARG A 154 -1.48 2.61 -3.11
C ARG A 154 -2.75 1.87 -3.45
N TYR A 155 -3.80 2.21 -2.71
CA TYR A 155 -5.16 1.74 -2.94
C TYR A 155 -6.14 2.87 -2.62
N VAL A 156 -7.40 2.71 -3.02
CA VAL A 156 -8.49 3.64 -2.69
C VAL A 156 -9.63 2.88 -2.03
N ARG A 157 -10.43 3.57 -1.22
CA ARG A 157 -11.63 2.97 -0.60
C ARG A 157 -12.84 3.03 -1.54
N VAL A 158 -12.96 4.14 -2.28
CA VAL A 158 -14.05 4.38 -3.23
C VAL A 158 -13.50 4.74 -4.60
N ILE A 159 -14.10 4.16 -5.63
CA ILE A 159 -13.76 4.32 -7.03
C ILE A 159 -14.93 5.02 -7.72
N GLU A 160 -14.65 6.07 -8.50
CA GLU A 160 -15.66 6.69 -9.35
C GLU A 160 -15.84 5.86 -10.62
N THR A 161 -17.06 5.36 -10.84
CA THR A 161 -17.40 4.50 -11.98
C THR A 161 -18.52 5.12 -12.81
N THR A 162 -18.87 4.48 -13.93
CA THR A 162 -20.07 4.85 -14.71
C THR A 162 -21.38 4.63 -13.95
N LEU A 163 -21.39 3.79 -12.92
CA LEU A 163 -22.52 3.58 -12.00
C LEU A 163 -22.41 4.43 -10.72
N GLY A 164 -21.60 5.49 -10.74
CA GLY A 164 -21.35 6.33 -9.58
C GLY A 164 -20.24 5.77 -8.68
N LYS A 165 -20.26 6.17 -7.40
CA LYS A 165 -19.23 5.77 -6.43
C LYS A 165 -19.43 4.31 -6.01
N GLN A 166 -18.42 3.49 -6.24
CA GLN A 166 -18.41 2.07 -5.89
C GLN A 166 -17.27 1.77 -4.92
N PRO A 167 -17.43 0.85 -3.96
CA PRO A 167 -16.35 0.48 -3.06
C PRO A 167 -15.26 -0.29 -3.83
N SER A 168 -14.01 -0.14 -3.41
CA SER A 168 -12.98 -1.11 -3.75
C SER A 168 -13.26 -2.44 -3.05
N PHE A 169 -12.73 -3.53 -3.59
CA PHE A 169 -12.96 -4.87 -3.06
C PHE A 169 -12.50 -5.01 -1.61
N ALA A 170 -11.27 -4.59 -1.31
CA ALA A 170 -10.76 -4.61 0.05
C ALA A 170 -11.59 -3.75 1.03
N TRP A 171 -12.10 -2.59 0.57
CA TRP A 171 -12.96 -1.74 1.39
C TRP A 171 -14.34 -2.36 1.64
N ALA A 172 -14.94 -3.02 0.63
CA ALA A 172 -16.19 -3.77 0.81
C ALA A 172 -16.03 -4.90 1.84
N VAL A 173 -14.90 -5.62 1.79
CA VAL A 173 -14.54 -6.66 2.78
C VAL A 173 -14.40 -6.05 4.19
N TYR A 174 -13.69 -4.93 4.32
CA TYR A 174 -13.54 -4.24 5.59
C TYR A 174 -14.90 -3.80 6.17
N LYS A 175 -15.77 -3.17 5.37
CA LYS A 175 -17.09 -2.70 5.82
C LYS A 175 -17.97 -3.85 6.29
N GLU A 176 -17.96 -4.99 5.58
CA GLU A 176 -18.71 -6.17 6.02
C GLU A 176 -18.16 -6.74 7.34
N ARG A 177 -16.83 -6.79 7.51
CA ARG A 177 -16.20 -7.20 8.77
C ARG A 177 -16.50 -6.21 9.91
N GLN A 178 -16.51 -4.92 9.64
CA GLN A 178 -16.74 -3.85 10.61
C GLN A 178 -18.16 -3.93 11.19
N GLY A 179 -19.15 -4.24 10.36
CA GLY A 179 -20.54 -4.42 10.79
C GLY A 179 -20.80 -5.65 11.67
N ARG A 180 -19.75 -6.41 12.04
CA ARG A 180 -19.86 -7.72 12.70
C ARG A 180 -19.00 -7.83 13.94
N ASP A 181 -19.53 -8.61 14.88
CA ASP A 181 -18.77 -9.10 16.01
C ASP A 181 -18.15 -10.46 15.65
N CYS A 182 -16.84 -10.46 15.38
CA CYS A 182 -16.10 -11.68 15.08
C CYS A 182 -15.16 -11.94 16.26
N GLY A 183 -15.54 -12.89 17.11
CA GLY A 183 -14.75 -13.26 18.28
C GLY A 183 -14.67 -12.21 19.39
N GLY A 184 -15.69 -11.37 19.55
CA GLY A 184 -15.75 -10.32 20.58
C GLY A 184 -15.09 -9.00 20.17
N VAL A 185 -14.62 -8.88 18.92
CA VAL A 185 -13.87 -7.72 18.43
C VAL A 185 -14.67 -6.98 17.37
N ARG A 186 -15.03 -5.72 17.68
CA ARG A 186 -15.63 -4.75 16.76
C ARG A 186 -14.58 -3.78 16.25
N LEU A 187 -14.63 -3.49 14.96
CA LEU A 187 -13.69 -2.57 14.32
C LEU A 187 -14.21 -1.13 14.37
N PRO A 188 -13.31 -0.14 14.44
CA PRO A 188 -13.68 1.27 14.41
C PRO A 188 -14.27 1.67 13.05
N ALA A 189 -15.07 2.73 13.04
CA ALA A 189 -15.46 3.39 11.79
C ALA A 189 -14.28 4.18 11.23
N LEU A 190 -13.97 3.94 9.96
CA LEU A 190 -12.97 4.69 9.21
C LEU A 190 -13.67 5.56 8.16
N GLU A 191 -13.06 6.69 7.85
CA GLU A 191 -13.61 7.65 6.89
C GLU A 191 -13.64 7.06 5.47
N GLU A 192 -14.79 7.11 4.82
CA GLU A 192 -14.90 6.68 3.43
C GLU A 192 -14.44 7.81 2.50
N GLY A 193 -13.58 7.49 1.54
CA GLY A 193 -12.91 8.50 0.71
C GLY A 193 -12.43 7.97 -0.63
N THR A 194 -12.21 8.89 -1.56
CA THR A 194 -11.61 8.62 -2.88
C THR A 194 -10.11 8.91 -2.88
N GLU A 195 -9.55 9.40 -1.77
CA GLU A 195 -8.12 9.67 -1.70
C GLU A 195 -7.29 8.37 -1.75
N PRO A 196 -6.17 8.36 -2.50
CA PRO A 196 -5.23 7.25 -2.46
C PRO A 196 -4.58 7.15 -1.07
N LEU A 197 -4.52 5.94 -0.55
CA LEU A 197 -3.89 5.59 0.72
C LEU A 197 -2.72 4.65 0.47
N SER A 198 -1.68 4.77 1.29
CA SER A 198 -0.51 3.88 1.21
C SER A 198 -0.80 2.56 1.91
N ILE A 199 -0.49 1.45 1.23
CA ILE A 199 -0.57 0.09 1.78
C ILE A 199 0.56 -0.09 2.81
N ARG A 200 0.22 -0.65 3.97
CA ARG A 200 1.21 -1.08 4.98
C ARG A 200 1.56 -2.54 4.72
N TYR A 201 2.46 -2.76 3.77
CA TYR A 201 3.00 -4.09 3.54
C TYR A 201 3.74 -4.57 4.78
N SER A 202 3.47 -5.82 5.18
CA SER A 202 4.19 -6.45 6.29
C SER A 202 4.75 -7.80 5.84
N ARG A 203 6.02 -8.04 6.11
CA ARG A 203 6.69 -9.31 5.80
C ARG A 203 6.72 -10.14 7.08
N GLY A 204 6.06 -11.30 7.07
CA GLY A 204 6.22 -12.25 8.18
C GLY A 204 7.68 -12.65 8.36
N ARG A 205 8.07 -13.01 9.58
CA ARG A 205 9.46 -13.31 9.98
C ARG A 205 10.16 -14.41 9.14
N GLU A 206 9.38 -15.22 8.43
CA GLU A 206 9.83 -16.24 7.45
C GLU A 206 9.03 -16.19 6.12
N GLY A 207 8.37 -15.08 5.83
CA GLY A 207 7.33 -14.99 4.77
C GLY A 207 5.96 -15.53 5.20
N VAL A 208 5.82 -16.07 6.43
CA VAL A 208 4.62 -16.76 6.95
C VAL A 208 3.86 -15.91 7.98
N GLY A 209 3.68 -14.61 7.73
CA GLY A 209 2.88 -13.76 8.64
C GLY A 209 1.37 -14.01 8.51
N ARG A 210 0.99 -14.68 7.42
CA ARG A 210 -0.38 -14.92 7.01
C ARG A 210 -0.60 -16.40 6.80
N THR A 211 -1.63 -16.94 7.44
CA THR A 211 -2.07 -18.31 7.19
C THR A 211 -2.47 -18.44 5.72
N ARG A 212 -1.92 -19.45 5.05
CA ARG A 212 -2.26 -19.80 3.67
C ARG A 212 -2.67 -21.26 3.60
N LEU A 213 -3.73 -21.52 2.84
CA LEU A 213 -4.20 -22.85 2.50
C LEU A 213 -4.34 -22.94 0.98
N THR A 214 -4.10 -24.09 0.39
CA THR A 214 -4.52 -24.31 -1.00
C THR A 214 -6.03 -24.61 -1.05
N ALA A 215 -6.65 -24.44 -2.22
CA ALA A 215 -8.04 -24.82 -2.40
C ALA A 215 -8.26 -26.32 -2.14
N SER A 216 -7.32 -27.17 -2.57
CA SER A 216 -7.33 -28.60 -2.25
C SER A 216 -7.25 -28.86 -0.74
N ASP A 217 -6.40 -28.14 0.01
CA ASP A 217 -6.29 -28.30 1.46
C ASP A 217 -7.61 -27.95 2.15
N ALA A 218 -8.22 -26.81 1.80
CA ALA A 218 -9.50 -26.40 2.36
C ALA A 218 -10.59 -27.44 2.09
N ILE A 219 -10.67 -27.98 0.87
CA ILE A 219 -11.62 -29.03 0.48
C ILE A 219 -11.33 -30.35 1.23
N ALA A 220 -10.06 -30.70 1.41
CA ALA A 220 -9.66 -31.90 2.14
C ALA A 220 -10.02 -31.79 3.63
N TYR A 221 -9.67 -30.67 4.27
CA TYR A 221 -10.01 -30.43 5.68
C TYR A 221 -11.51 -30.42 5.91
N ALA A 222 -12.31 -29.90 4.99
CA ALA A 222 -13.77 -29.90 5.11
C ALA A 222 -14.43 -31.29 5.15
N ARG A 223 -13.68 -32.37 4.90
CA ARG A 223 -14.12 -33.77 5.08
C ARG A 223 -13.91 -34.25 6.52
N ASP A 224 -13.04 -33.58 7.27
CA ASP A 224 -12.79 -33.86 8.68
C ASP A 224 -13.87 -33.18 9.55
N ALA A 225 -14.44 -33.94 10.48
CA ALA A 225 -15.43 -33.43 11.43
C ALA A 225 -14.85 -32.38 12.39
N ASP A 226 -13.52 -32.37 12.57
CA ASP A 226 -12.83 -31.42 13.44
C ASP A 226 -12.41 -30.13 12.73
N TRP A 227 -12.70 -29.95 11.43
CA TRP A 227 -12.38 -28.72 10.71
C TRP A 227 -12.86 -27.42 11.38
N PRO A 228 -14.12 -27.33 11.87
CA PRO A 228 -14.57 -26.15 12.60
C PRO A 228 -13.84 -25.94 13.94
N LYS A 229 -13.30 -27.01 14.53
CA LYS A 229 -12.57 -26.98 15.81
C LYS A 229 -11.10 -26.59 15.64
N SER A 230 -10.53 -26.72 14.45
CA SER A 230 -9.15 -26.33 14.15
C SER A 230 -8.85 -24.87 14.48
N GLY A 231 -9.88 -24.00 14.42
CA GLY A 231 -9.75 -22.57 14.68
C GLY A 231 -9.04 -21.78 13.58
N LEU A 232 -8.50 -22.44 12.55
CA LEU A 232 -7.66 -21.80 11.52
C LEU A 232 -8.38 -20.70 10.74
N LEU A 233 -9.64 -20.92 10.38
CA LEU A 233 -10.47 -19.93 9.68
C LEU A 233 -11.40 -19.17 10.62
N LYS A 234 -11.55 -19.64 11.87
CA LYS A 234 -12.61 -19.18 12.76
C LYS A 234 -12.44 -17.71 13.11
N ASN A 235 -13.51 -16.92 12.92
CA ASN A 235 -13.52 -15.46 13.13
C ASN A 235 -12.55 -14.65 12.25
N LYS A 236 -11.87 -15.27 11.28
CA LYS A 236 -10.94 -14.59 10.36
C LYS A 236 -11.67 -14.09 9.12
N ILE A 237 -11.03 -13.19 8.38
CA ILE A 237 -11.42 -12.87 7.00
C ILE A 237 -10.71 -13.88 6.10
N VAL A 238 -11.44 -14.56 5.22
CA VAL A 238 -10.84 -15.51 4.27
C VAL A 238 -10.95 -14.96 2.86
N ILE A 239 -9.82 -14.79 2.19
CA ILE A 239 -9.76 -14.40 0.78
C ILE A 239 -9.52 -15.66 -0.04
N ILE A 240 -10.46 -15.99 -0.92
CA ILE A 240 -10.33 -17.02 -1.94
C ILE A 240 -9.89 -16.31 -3.22
N GLY A 241 -8.71 -16.64 -3.74
CA GLY A 241 -8.20 -16.07 -4.99
C GLY A 241 -7.16 -16.99 -5.63
N GLY A 242 -6.58 -16.59 -6.75
CA GLY A 242 -5.78 -17.50 -7.57
C GLY A 242 -4.36 -17.05 -7.84
N SER A 243 -3.40 -17.98 -7.74
CA SER A 243 -2.02 -17.83 -8.21
C SER A 243 -1.74 -18.59 -9.52
N TYR A 244 -2.77 -19.21 -10.11
CA TYR A 244 -2.71 -19.98 -11.35
C TYR A 244 -2.49 -19.08 -12.60
N LEU A 245 -1.94 -19.67 -13.67
CA LEU A 245 -1.61 -19.01 -14.96
C LEU A 245 -0.60 -17.84 -14.89
N GLY A 246 -0.20 -17.38 -13.70
CA GLY A 246 0.83 -16.37 -13.51
C GLY A 246 0.42 -14.94 -13.90
N GLU A 247 -0.85 -14.70 -14.25
CA GLU A 247 -1.34 -13.43 -14.80
C GLU A 247 -1.64 -12.37 -13.73
N ASP A 248 -1.86 -12.77 -12.47
CA ASP A 248 -2.20 -11.86 -11.36
C ASP A 248 -1.01 -11.65 -10.41
N ARG A 249 0.11 -11.20 -10.97
CA ARG A 249 1.35 -10.90 -10.25
C ARG A 249 1.65 -9.40 -10.32
N HIS A 250 1.98 -8.84 -9.16
CA HIS A 250 2.20 -7.41 -8.99
C HIS A 250 3.55 -7.15 -8.35
N ASP A 251 4.31 -6.22 -8.90
CA ASP A 251 5.52 -5.72 -8.26
C ASP A 251 5.13 -4.92 -7.01
N THR A 252 5.72 -5.26 -5.87
CA THR A 252 5.48 -4.56 -4.60
C THR A 252 6.81 -4.20 -3.94
N PRO A 253 6.79 -3.32 -2.91
CA PRO A 253 7.98 -3.05 -2.10
C PRO A 253 8.64 -4.31 -1.52
N LEU A 254 7.87 -5.38 -1.28
CA LEU A 254 8.35 -6.65 -0.73
C LEU A 254 8.85 -7.64 -1.80
N GLY A 255 8.76 -7.29 -3.08
CA GLY A 255 8.96 -8.18 -4.22
C GLY A 255 7.65 -8.47 -4.94
N GLU A 256 7.66 -9.43 -5.85
CA GLU A 256 6.47 -9.84 -6.59
C GLU A 256 5.49 -10.59 -5.68
N LEU A 257 4.24 -10.13 -5.61
CA LEU A 257 3.15 -10.76 -4.85
C LEU A 257 1.97 -11.06 -5.78
N THR A 258 1.12 -12.02 -5.40
CA THR A 258 -0.15 -12.27 -6.12
C THR A 258 -1.17 -11.18 -5.81
N GLY A 259 -2.15 -10.94 -6.68
CA GLY A 259 -3.19 -9.93 -6.44
C GLY A 259 -3.95 -10.17 -5.13
N SER A 260 -4.30 -11.42 -4.84
CA SER A 260 -4.95 -11.78 -3.57
C SER A 260 -4.07 -11.49 -2.34
N GLU A 261 -2.74 -11.62 -2.45
CA GLU A 261 -1.80 -11.24 -1.39
C GLU A 261 -1.72 -9.72 -1.22
N VAL A 262 -1.74 -8.96 -2.32
CA VAL A 262 -1.82 -7.49 -2.27
C VAL A 262 -3.12 -7.06 -1.59
N ILE A 263 -4.27 -7.60 -2.02
CA ILE A 263 -5.58 -7.33 -1.42
C ILE A 263 -5.59 -7.69 0.06
N ALA A 264 -4.99 -8.81 0.47
CA ALA A 264 -4.86 -9.17 1.87
C ALA A 264 -4.06 -8.13 2.68
N ASN A 265 -2.99 -7.57 2.11
CA ASN A 265 -2.24 -6.48 2.75
C ASN A 265 -3.05 -5.18 2.81
N VAL A 266 -3.90 -4.89 1.82
CA VAL A 266 -4.83 -3.75 1.87
C VAL A 266 -5.86 -3.94 2.99
N VAL A 267 -6.47 -5.12 3.10
CA VAL A 267 -7.44 -5.42 4.17
C VAL A 267 -6.77 -5.31 5.55
N GLU A 268 -5.59 -5.90 5.74
CA GLU A 268 -4.81 -5.76 6.98
C GLU A 268 -4.48 -4.28 7.30
N THR A 269 -4.16 -3.49 6.27
CA THR A 269 -3.93 -2.06 6.43
C THR A 269 -5.16 -1.35 7.00
N GLU A 270 -6.36 -1.68 6.52
CA GLU A 270 -7.61 -1.16 7.07
C GLU A 270 -7.90 -1.65 8.49
N LEU A 271 -7.66 -2.93 8.77
CA LEU A 271 -7.82 -3.50 10.12
C LEU A 271 -6.94 -2.81 11.17
N ARG A 272 -5.78 -2.28 10.76
CA ARG A 272 -4.84 -1.53 11.60
C ARG A 272 -5.14 -0.02 11.68
N GLY A 273 -6.35 0.38 11.32
CA GLY A 273 -6.80 1.78 11.38
C GLY A 273 -6.62 2.58 10.08
N GLY A 274 -6.31 1.91 8.97
CA GLY A 274 -6.27 2.50 7.65
C GLY A 274 -4.86 2.81 7.12
N GLY A 275 -4.83 3.03 5.81
CA GLY A 275 -3.63 3.41 5.09
C GLY A 275 -3.17 4.83 5.39
N ILE A 276 -1.93 5.11 5.05
CA ILE A 276 -1.32 6.43 5.33
C ILE A 276 -1.62 7.35 4.16
N ARG A 277 -2.24 8.50 4.45
CA ARG A 277 -2.48 9.54 3.46
C ARG A 277 -1.15 10.12 2.98
N PRO A 278 -0.96 10.34 1.66
CA PRO A 278 0.18 11.10 1.19
C PRO A 278 0.13 12.50 1.81
N PRO A 279 1.28 13.08 2.17
CA PRO A 279 1.31 14.41 2.73
C PRO A 279 0.84 15.43 1.68
N ASN A 280 0.17 16.50 2.12
CA ASN A 280 -0.17 17.59 1.22
C ASN A 280 1.12 18.24 0.70
N SER A 281 1.27 18.33 -0.63
CA SER A 281 2.44 18.94 -1.28
C SER A 281 2.73 20.36 -0.76
N LEU A 282 1.69 21.13 -0.42
CA LEU A 282 1.86 22.46 0.17
C LEU A 282 2.49 22.38 1.57
N THR A 283 1.96 21.52 2.44
CA THR A 283 2.49 21.34 3.79
C THR A 283 3.92 20.84 3.75
N MET A 284 4.23 19.88 2.88
CA MET A 284 5.60 19.42 2.63
C MET A 284 6.51 20.57 2.17
N GLY A 285 6.08 21.35 1.18
CA GLY A 285 6.83 22.51 0.70
C GLY A 285 7.12 23.53 1.80
N LEU A 286 6.12 23.85 2.64
CA LEU A 286 6.28 24.79 3.75
C LEU A 286 7.24 24.29 4.82
N LEU A 287 7.15 23.01 5.20
CA LEU A 287 8.08 22.41 6.17
C LEU A 287 9.52 22.41 5.65
N LEU A 288 9.72 22.00 4.40
CA LEU A 288 11.06 22.00 3.80
C LEU A 288 11.65 23.41 3.67
N LEU A 289 10.82 24.42 3.38
CA LEU A 289 11.24 25.82 3.37
C LEU A 289 11.63 26.31 4.76
N PHE A 290 10.83 25.98 5.78
CA PHE A 290 11.10 26.32 7.17
C PHE A 290 12.41 25.69 7.67
N ASP A 291 12.61 24.39 7.42
CA ASP A 291 13.84 23.68 7.79
C ASP A 291 15.06 24.26 7.09
N GLY A 292 14.95 24.53 5.78
CA GLY A 292 16.01 25.17 5.02
C GLY A 292 16.36 26.56 5.53
N PHE A 293 15.35 27.38 5.88
CA PHE A 293 15.54 28.70 6.46
C PHE A 293 16.28 28.63 7.81
N LEU A 294 15.85 27.72 8.69
CA LEU A 294 16.42 27.56 10.01
C LEU A 294 17.89 27.14 9.95
N LEU A 295 18.24 26.22 9.03
CA LEU A 295 19.63 25.82 8.81
C LEU A 295 20.48 26.98 8.26
N ILE A 296 19.98 27.75 7.29
CA ILE A 296 20.71 28.92 6.77
C ILE A 296 20.93 29.95 7.87
N ALA A 297 19.90 30.23 8.69
CA ALA A 297 20.02 31.14 9.82
C ALA A 297 21.10 30.67 10.81
N LEU A 298 21.19 29.36 11.09
CA LEU A 298 22.24 28.79 11.94
C LEU A 298 23.65 29.10 11.40
N PHE A 299 23.87 28.95 10.09
CA PHE A 299 25.15 29.23 9.44
C PHE A 299 25.48 30.73 9.35
N GLN A 300 24.47 31.60 9.31
CA GLN A 300 24.69 33.05 9.34
C GLN A 300 24.96 33.60 10.75
N LEU A 301 24.34 33.00 11.78
CA LEU A 301 24.43 33.49 13.16
C LEU A 301 25.64 32.93 13.92
N LEU A 302 26.18 31.79 13.49
CA LEU A 302 27.26 31.10 14.20
C LEU A 302 28.51 30.94 13.36
N PRO A 303 29.70 30.94 13.97
CA PRO A 303 30.93 30.54 13.29
C PRO A 303 30.80 29.13 12.73
N LEU A 304 31.39 28.90 11.54
CA LEU A 304 31.29 27.65 10.77
C LEU A 304 31.41 26.37 11.61
N ARG A 305 32.42 26.27 12.48
CA ARG A 305 32.64 25.08 13.31
C ARG A 305 31.46 24.81 14.25
N LYS A 306 30.88 25.85 14.85
CA LYS A 306 29.73 25.73 15.75
C LYS A 306 28.47 25.43 14.96
N ALA A 307 28.27 26.10 13.82
CA ALA A 307 27.13 25.86 12.93
C ALA A 307 27.09 24.39 12.46
N LEU A 308 28.24 23.84 12.03
CA LEU A 308 28.34 22.45 11.57
C LEU A 308 28.17 21.42 12.70
N LEU A 309 28.71 21.69 13.89
CA LEU A 309 28.51 20.80 15.03
C LEU A 309 27.06 20.78 15.50
N LEU A 310 26.37 21.92 15.46
CA LEU A 310 24.97 22.04 15.85
C LEU A 310 24.00 21.59 14.76
N SER A 311 24.38 21.67 13.48
CA SER A 311 23.50 21.27 12.39
C SER A 311 23.17 19.78 12.46
N LEU A 312 24.11 18.90 12.85
CA LEU A 312 23.86 17.46 12.95
C LEU A 312 22.70 17.08 13.91
N PRO A 313 22.71 17.47 15.19
CA PRO A 313 21.58 17.20 16.09
C PRO A 313 20.32 17.97 15.67
N ILE A 314 20.44 19.18 15.13
CA ILE A 314 19.29 19.95 14.64
C ILE A 314 18.60 19.23 13.50
N ILE A 315 19.34 18.71 12.52
CA ILE A 315 18.78 17.94 11.39
C ILE A 315 18.02 16.71 11.90
N ALA A 316 18.60 15.97 12.85
CA ALA A 316 17.93 14.81 13.44
C ALA A 316 16.62 15.21 14.16
N LEU A 317 16.65 16.25 14.99
CA LEU A 317 15.49 16.73 15.73
C LEU A 317 14.40 17.29 14.81
N LEU A 318 14.76 18.11 13.83
CA LEU A 318 13.82 18.64 12.84
C LEU A 318 13.23 17.51 12.00
N SER A 319 14.03 16.54 11.58
CA SER A 319 13.54 15.40 10.80
C SER A 319 12.47 14.62 11.57
N LEU A 320 12.70 14.38 12.87
CA LEU A 320 11.75 13.74 13.76
C LEU A 320 10.50 14.59 13.98
N ALA A 321 10.66 15.90 14.20
CA ALA A 321 9.55 16.83 14.39
C ALA A 321 8.66 16.91 13.14
N CYS A 322 9.26 17.08 11.95
CA CYS A 322 8.57 17.12 10.68
C CYS A 322 7.86 15.80 10.38
N SER A 323 8.47 14.65 10.71
CA SER A 323 7.82 13.33 10.63
C SER A 323 6.61 13.23 11.55
N LEU A 324 6.73 13.66 12.80
CA LEU A 324 5.64 13.63 13.77
C LEU A 324 4.48 14.55 13.35
N LEU A 325 4.78 15.77 12.90
CA LEU A 325 3.77 16.75 12.48
C LEU A 325 3.04 16.31 11.21
N THR A 326 3.75 15.68 10.27
CA THR A 326 3.17 15.30 8.97
C THR A 326 2.43 13.97 9.03
N TYR A 327 2.97 12.99 9.78
CA TYR A 327 2.49 11.61 9.76
C TYR A 327 1.99 11.10 11.11
N GLY A 328 2.07 11.90 12.18
CA GLY A 328 1.74 11.46 13.54
C GLY A 328 2.69 10.40 14.08
N SER A 329 3.85 10.19 13.44
CA SER A 329 4.80 9.12 13.77
C SER A 329 6.24 9.57 13.48
N PHE A 330 7.19 9.10 14.27
CA PHE A 330 8.63 9.33 14.04
C PHE A 330 9.23 8.46 12.94
N SER A 331 8.50 7.46 12.46
CA SER A 331 9.05 6.41 11.60
C SER A 331 9.54 6.90 10.22
N ARG A 332 9.16 8.11 9.79
CA ARG A 332 9.44 8.67 8.47
C ARG A 332 10.40 9.86 8.48
N TRP A 333 11.18 10.01 9.56
CA TRP A 333 12.15 11.10 9.70
C TRP A 333 13.15 11.17 8.55
N ALA A 334 13.53 10.03 7.97
CA ALA A 334 14.49 9.99 6.88
C ALA A 334 13.97 10.54 5.54
N LEU A 335 12.69 10.89 5.42
CA LEU A 335 12.18 11.65 4.27
C LEU A 335 12.64 13.12 4.30
N PHE A 336 12.88 13.65 5.50
CA PHE A 336 13.24 15.05 5.71
C PHE A 336 14.76 15.26 5.79
N ALA A 337 15.48 14.29 6.36
CA ALA A 337 16.92 14.40 6.59
C ALA A 337 17.76 14.66 5.32
N PRO A 338 17.55 13.97 4.16
CA PRO A 338 18.38 14.17 2.97
C PRO A 338 18.32 15.59 2.41
N VAL A 339 17.14 16.22 2.44
CA VAL A 339 16.99 17.61 1.96
C VAL A 339 17.80 18.55 2.84
N MET A 340 17.68 18.41 4.15
CA MET A 340 18.44 19.20 5.12
C MET A 340 19.95 18.97 5.05
N ILE A 341 20.39 17.72 4.82
CA ILE A 341 21.79 17.38 4.55
C ILE A 341 22.25 18.08 3.27
N GLY A 342 21.44 18.05 2.21
CA GLY A 342 21.71 18.75 0.97
C GLY A 342 21.90 20.26 1.14
N VAL A 343 21.02 20.91 1.91
CA VAL A 343 21.15 22.34 2.25
C VAL A 343 22.46 22.60 3.00
N THR A 344 22.78 21.77 4.00
CA THR A 344 24.02 21.90 4.78
C THR A 344 25.26 21.76 3.90
N LEU A 345 25.28 20.80 2.98
CA LEU A 345 26.37 20.62 2.02
C LEU A 345 26.49 21.81 1.06
N ALA A 346 25.38 22.38 0.59
CA ALA A 346 25.39 23.54 -0.29
C ALA A 346 26.01 24.77 0.41
N GLU A 347 25.62 25.05 1.66
CA GLU A 347 26.19 26.14 2.45
C GLU A 347 27.70 25.92 2.71
N LEU A 348 28.11 24.68 2.96
CA LEU A 348 29.54 24.34 3.09
C LEU A 348 30.33 24.64 1.82
N LEU A 349 29.80 24.27 0.66
CA LEU A 349 30.45 24.53 -0.62
C LEU A 349 30.58 26.03 -0.91
N ASP A 350 29.56 26.83 -0.60
CA ASP A 350 29.60 28.27 -0.83
C ASP A 350 30.61 28.97 0.10
N MET A 351 30.69 28.57 1.37
CA MET A 351 31.72 29.08 2.28
C MET A 351 33.14 28.70 1.81
N VAL A 352 33.35 27.47 1.34
CA VAL A 352 34.66 27.05 0.80
C VAL A 352 35.05 27.89 -0.42
N LYS A 353 34.10 28.19 -1.31
CA LYS A 353 34.36 29.07 -2.46
C LYS A 353 34.76 30.47 -2.02
N ASP A 354 34.15 31.02 -0.98
CA ASP A 354 34.47 32.37 -0.51
C ASP A 354 35.85 32.42 0.16
N VAL A 355 36.20 31.42 0.98
CA VAL A 355 37.57 31.27 1.51
C VAL A 355 38.60 31.15 0.39
N TYR A 356 38.29 30.36 -0.64
CA TYR A 356 39.17 30.18 -1.80
C TYR A 356 39.36 31.49 -2.60
N LYS A 357 38.29 32.26 -2.82
CA LYS A 357 38.37 33.58 -3.48
C LYS A 357 39.23 34.56 -2.69
N ASP A 358 39.06 34.60 -1.37
CA ASP A 358 39.85 35.47 -0.50
C ASP A 358 41.33 35.07 -0.48
N TRP A 359 41.62 33.78 -0.48
CA TRP A 359 42.99 33.27 -0.60
C TRP A 359 43.64 33.70 -1.93
N ILE A 360 42.93 33.57 -3.07
CA ILE A 360 43.41 34.05 -4.37
C ILE A 360 43.67 35.56 -4.36
N LYS A 361 42.76 36.36 -3.78
CA LYS A 361 42.94 37.82 -3.71
C LYS A 361 44.19 38.19 -2.91
N ARG A 362 44.44 37.55 -1.76
CA ARG A 362 45.65 37.77 -0.96
C ARG A 362 46.92 37.35 -1.71
N ALA A 363 46.88 36.23 -2.42
CA ALA A 363 47.99 35.77 -3.24
C ALA A 363 48.34 36.76 -4.37
N LYS A 364 47.33 37.39 -5.00
CA LYS A 364 47.54 38.42 -6.03
C LYS A 364 47.92 39.80 -5.46
N GLY A 365 47.44 40.15 -4.26
CA GLY A 365 47.75 41.41 -3.59
C GLY A 365 49.22 41.51 -3.14
N HIS A 366 49.87 40.38 -2.84
CA HIS A 366 51.30 40.35 -2.49
C HIS A 366 52.27 40.39 -3.67
N THR A 367 51.78 40.48 -4.92
CA THR A 367 52.62 40.56 -6.13
C THR A 367 52.84 41.98 -6.67
N GLN A 368 52.43 43.04 -5.98
CA GLN A 368 52.88 44.40 -6.31
C GLN A 368 54.11 44.77 -5.47
N PRO A 369 55.33 44.81 -6.05
CA PRO A 369 56.46 45.42 -5.38
C PRO A 369 56.19 46.92 -5.21
N GLU A 370 56.40 47.44 -4.00
CA GLU A 370 56.52 48.88 -3.77
C GLU A 370 57.57 49.42 -4.74
N LYS A 371 57.15 50.35 -5.60
CA LYS A 371 58.02 51.06 -6.52
C LYS A 371 58.74 52.20 -5.82
#